data_AF-A0A9D1P2M1-F1
#
_entry.id   AF-A0A9D1P2M1-F1
#
_cell.length_a   1.000
_cell.length_b   1.000
_cell.length_c   1.000
_cell.angle_alpha   90.00
_cell.angle_beta   90.00
_cell.angle_gamma   90.00
#
_symmetry.space_group_name_H-M   'P 1'
#
loop_
_entity.id
_entity.type
_entity.pdbx_description
1 polymer ?
#
loop_
_entity_poly.entity_id
_entity_poly.type
_entity_poly.pdbx_seq_one_letter_code
_entity_poly.pdbx_strand_id
1 'polypeptide(L)'
;MIIAELPSKDSVHRYNNCIVVPFSGKRRVLSTSPLNGGYQEKLTAVFNNDMNPGPGMACRMLADTYEKHLEKMAEELGLDPETSSGISTSASMENVSIHTERFRETAVTAVVSAGIEVNGGRVGDPASWSEVNGQAAPVRSGTINILLFFNVDLSRGALARALVTCTEAKTAALQELLAPSRYSTGLATGSGTDGTIVVCDAEASACLTDAGKHSKLGELIGKSVMGAVKEALQLQTGLSAETQHDVLRRTDRFGITEQSLWESFRERTTAVSRADFSDRLFRIRRQNRLVTMVSLYVHLMDQLLWGLLSAEEVLTAGRNLLCGMRKPDTEAARSVWREEGCVLAGGREKNASETEIAGAEGDAALAAMICDLKEFLNSLILE
;
A
#
# COMPACT_ATOMS: atom_id res chain seq x y z
N MET A 1 17.78 -12.12 18.70
CA MET A 1 18.88 -11.99 17.72
C MET A 1 19.05 -10.51 17.36
N ILE A 2 20.27 -9.99 17.28
CA ILE A 2 20.51 -8.64 16.73
C ILE A 2 20.37 -8.73 15.21
N ILE A 3 19.54 -7.87 14.62
CA ILE A 3 19.28 -7.85 13.17
C ILE A 3 19.85 -6.61 12.49
N ALA A 4 20.17 -5.55 13.24
CA ALA A 4 20.87 -4.37 12.76
C ALA A 4 21.52 -3.61 13.93
N GLU A 5 22.52 -2.79 13.61
CA GLU A 5 23.09 -1.80 14.52
C GLU A 5 22.86 -0.40 13.93
N LEU A 6 22.21 0.48 14.69
CA LEU A 6 21.84 1.81 14.25
C LEU A 6 23.05 2.74 14.25
N PRO A 7 23.04 3.81 13.44
CA PRO A 7 24.12 4.80 13.46
C PRO A 7 24.26 5.55 14.80
N SER A 8 23.23 5.54 15.66
CA SER A 8 23.24 6.00 17.05
C SER A 8 23.87 5.00 18.04
N LYS A 9 24.37 3.85 17.55
CA LYS A 9 24.90 2.70 18.33
C LYS A 9 23.85 1.92 19.10
N ASP A 10 22.57 2.18 18.86
CA ASP A 10 21.47 1.38 19.40
C ASP A 10 21.35 0.09 18.59
N SER A 11 21.24 -1.05 19.27
CA SER A 11 21.06 -2.34 18.61
C SER A 11 19.58 -2.62 18.35
N VAL A 12 19.25 -3.10 17.15
CA VAL A 12 17.90 -3.55 16.80
C VAL A 12 17.83 -5.05 17.02
N HIS A 13 17.02 -5.47 18.00
CA HIS A 13 16.84 -6.86 18.36
C HIS A 13 15.51 -7.36 17.80
N ARG A 14 15.52 -8.55 17.21
CA ARG A 14 14.33 -9.38 17.04
C ARG A 14 14.28 -10.42 18.14
N TYR A 15 13.26 -10.35 18.99
CA TYR A 15 13.01 -11.30 20.07
C TYR A 15 11.58 -11.82 19.94
N ASN A 16 11.44 -13.12 19.66
CA ASN A 16 10.15 -13.73 19.28
C ASN A 16 9.47 -12.91 18.17
N ASN A 17 8.24 -12.47 18.44
CA ASN A 17 7.40 -11.67 17.55
C ASN A 17 7.58 -10.16 17.78
N CYS A 18 8.68 -9.72 18.38
CA CYS A 18 8.94 -8.31 18.69
C CYS A 18 10.23 -7.80 18.05
N ILE A 19 10.18 -6.55 17.63
CA ILE A 19 11.37 -5.72 17.41
C ILE A 19 11.57 -4.84 18.64
N VAL A 20 12.76 -4.88 19.23
CA VAL A 20 13.11 -4.13 20.44
C VAL A 20 14.39 -3.35 20.18
N VAL A 21 14.39 -2.08 20.54
CA VAL A 21 15.55 -1.18 20.42
C VAL A 21 15.83 -0.56 21.80
N PRO A 22 16.71 -1.20 22.60
CA PRO A 22 17.24 -0.58 23.81
C PRO A 22 18.15 0.60 23.44
N PHE A 23 18.08 1.67 24.22
CA PHE A 23 18.89 2.86 23.99
C PHE A 23 20.22 2.75 24.74
N SER A 24 21.30 2.97 23.99
CA SER A 24 22.68 3.00 24.50
C SER A 24 23.03 4.31 25.22
N GLY A 25 22.17 5.32 25.13
CA GLY A 25 22.35 6.64 25.73
C GLY A 25 21.02 7.41 25.78
N LYS A 26 21.08 8.72 26.07
CA LYS A 26 19.86 9.54 26.17
C LYS A 26 19.24 9.78 24.80
N ARG A 27 17.92 9.63 24.71
CA ARG A 27 17.15 9.88 23.49
C ARG A 27 16.03 10.88 23.75
N ARG A 28 15.69 11.67 22.73
CA ARG A 28 14.38 12.33 22.68
C ARG A 28 13.48 11.50 21.78
N VAL A 29 12.29 11.23 22.27
CA VAL A 29 11.31 10.38 21.61
C VAL A 29 10.03 11.18 21.40
N LEU A 30 9.43 11.07 20.22
CA LEU A 30 8.06 11.48 19.96
C LEU A 30 7.28 10.27 19.45
N SER A 31 6.28 9.84 20.22
CA SER A 31 5.57 8.57 20.00
C SER A 31 4.06 8.76 19.88
N THR A 32 3.43 8.02 18.96
CA THR A 32 1.96 7.87 18.89
C THR A 32 1.43 6.73 19.77
N SER A 33 2.31 6.00 20.47
CA SER A 33 1.94 4.95 21.42
C SER A 33 1.06 5.49 22.54
N PRO A 34 0.09 4.71 23.06
CA PRO A 34 -0.55 5.05 24.32
C PRO A 34 0.37 4.82 25.53
N LEU A 35 1.27 3.82 25.48
CA LEU A 35 2.29 3.62 26.52
C LEU A 35 3.41 4.66 26.37
N ASN A 36 3.52 5.56 27.35
CA ASN A 36 4.49 6.67 27.37
C ASN A 36 4.55 7.46 26.05
N GLY A 37 3.36 7.77 25.51
CA GLY A 37 3.20 8.55 24.29
C GLY A 37 3.67 9.99 24.38
N GLY A 38 3.56 10.70 23.25
CA GLY A 38 3.97 12.09 23.14
C GLY A 38 5.48 12.27 23.19
N TYR A 39 5.94 13.43 23.66
CA TYR A 39 7.35 13.77 23.75
C TYR A 39 7.96 13.26 25.07
N GLN A 40 9.04 12.49 24.99
CA GLN A 40 9.72 11.88 26.13
C GLN A 40 11.24 12.02 26.05
N GLU A 41 11.91 12.13 27.21
CA GLU A 41 13.37 12.21 27.33
C GLU A 41 13.97 11.13 28.27
N LYS A 42 13.11 10.34 28.91
CA LYS A 42 13.49 9.36 29.95
C LYS A 42 13.35 7.91 29.52
N LEU A 43 12.91 7.67 28.30
CA LEU A 43 12.76 6.31 27.79
C LEU A 43 14.14 5.65 27.65
N THR A 44 14.17 4.34 27.89
CA THR A 44 15.34 3.46 27.82
C THR A 44 15.22 2.44 26.69
N ALA A 45 14.02 2.21 26.16
CA ALA A 45 13.79 1.33 25.02
C ALA A 45 12.50 1.68 24.28
N VAL A 46 12.43 1.29 23.01
CA VAL A 46 11.19 1.23 22.25
C VAL A 46 10.99 -0.14 21.60
N PHE A 47 9.74 -0.52 21.37
CA PHE A 47 9.44 -1.80 20.73
C PHE A 47 8.25 -1.76 19.76
N ASN A 48 8.19 -2.74 18.87
CA ASN A 48 7.08 -3.01 17.98
C ASN A 48 6.73 -4.51 18.09
N ASN A 49 5.52 -4.83 18.55
CA ASN A 49 5.08 -6.20 18.82
C ASN A 49 4.09 -6.72 17.78
N ASP A 50 4.38 -7.85 17.16
CA ASP A 50 3.42 -8.59 16.35
C ASP A 50 2.47 -9.39 17.24
N MET A 51 1.22 -8.93 17.29
CA MET A 51 0.13 -9.55 18.05
C MET A 51 -0.58 -10.68 17.29
N ASN A 52 -0.10 -11.05 16.10
CA ASN A 52 -0.66 -12.16 15.32
C ASN A 52 -0.20 -13.51 15.93
N PRO A 53 -1.13 -14.30 16.48
CA PRO A 53 -0.79 -15.61 17.06
C PRO A 53 -0.68 -16.73 16.00
N GLY A 54 -0.90 -16.42 14.71
CA GLY A 54 -0.80 -17.36 13.59
C GLY A 54 -2.09 -17.44 12.74
N PRO A 55 -2.06 -18.21 11.63
CA PRO A 55 -3.17 -18.29 10.69
C PRO A 55 -4.48 -18.75 11.37
N GLY A 56 -5.57 -18.00 11.14
CA GLY A 56 -6.91 -18.34 11.62
C GLY A 56 -7.19 -18.03 13.09
N MET A 57 -6.22 -17.46 13.81
CA MET A 57 -6.36 -17.10 15.22
C MET A 57 -6.53 -15.59 15.38
N ALA A 58 -7.53 -15.17 16.15
CA ALA A 58 -7.78 -13.76 16.39
C ALA A 58 -6.66 -13.15 17.25
N CYS A 59 -6.21 -11.93 16.88
CA CYS A 59 -5.34 -11.13 17.74
C CYS A 59 -6.05 -10.89 19.08
N ARG A 60 -5.38 -11.18 20.20
CA ARG A 60 -5.91 -10.97 21.55
C ARG A 60 -4.99 -10.05 22.32
N MET A 61 -5.55 -8.99 22.89
CA MET A 61 -4.84 -8.16 23.85
C MET A 61 -4.62 -8.93 25.14
N LEU A 62 -3.49 -8.66 25.80
CA LEU A 62 -3.15 -9.23 27.11
C LEU A 62 -3.90 -8.55 28.27
N ALA A 63 -4.61 -7.46 27.99
CA ALA A 63 -5.34 -6.65 28.96
C ALA A 63 -6.54 -5.94 28.30
N ASP A 64 -7.35 -5.29 29.13
CA ASP A 64 -8.61 -4.65 28.71
C ASP A 64 -8.40 -3.35 27.91
N THR A 65 -7.24 -2.70 28.07
CA THR A 65 -6.89 -1.48 27.34
C THR A 65 -5.61 -1.69 26.53
N TYR A 66 -5.47 -0.91 25.45
CA TYR A 66 -4.28 -1.02 24.60
C TYR A 66 -3.00 -0.59 25.34
N GLU A 67 -3.07 0.44 26.18
CA GLU A 67 -1.97 0.87 27.06
C GLU A 67 -1.52 -0.26 27.98
N LYS A 68 -2.45 -0.88 28.73
CA LYS A 68 -2.13 -2.01 29.64
C LYS A 68 -1.65 -3.24 28.89
N HIS A 69 -2.09 -3.44 27.64
CA HIS A 69 -1.54 -4.50 26.80
C HIS A 69 -0.05 -4.24 26.53
N LEU A 70 0.33 -3.02 26.18
CA LEU A 70 1.72 -2.66 25.95
C LEU A 70 2.57 -2.69 27.23
N GLU A 71 2.01 -2.30 28.39
CA GLU A 71 2.69 -2.46 29.69
C GLU A 71 3.08 -3.91 29.93
N LYS A 72 2.13 -4.84 29.80
CA LYS A 72 2.40 -6.28 29.94
C LYS A 72 3.39 -6.80 28.92
N MET A 73 3.31 -6.31 27.67
CA MET A 73 4.29 -6.68 26.65
C MET A 73 5.70 -6.19 27.02
N ALA A 74 5.84 -4.99 27.56
CA ALA A 74 7.13 -4.48 28.04
C ALA A 74 7.69 -5.40 29.15
N GLU A 75 6.86 -5.79 30.12
CA GLU A 75 7.26 -6.74 31.19
C GLU A 75 7.70 -8.09 30.62
N GLU A 76 6.97 -8.68 29.66
CA GLU A 76 7.31 -9.95 29.01
C GLU A 76 8.64 -9.87 28.22
N LEU A 77 8.96 -8.69 27.68
CA LEU A 77 10.22 -8.41 27.01
C LEU A 77 11.38 -8.12 27.98
N GLY A 78 11.11 -8.07 29.29
CA GLY A 78 12.09 -7.68 30.32
C GLY A 78 12.44 -6.19 30.30
N LEU A 79 11.55 -5.36 29.75
CA LEU A 79 11.66 -3.91 29.75
C LEU A 79 10.87 -3.33 30.93
N ASP A 80 11.25 -2.13 31.36
CA ASP A 80 10.50 -1.36 32.36
C ASP A 80 9.35 -0.59 31.68
N PRO A 81 8.08 -0.87 32.02
CA PRO A 81 6.92 -0.17 31.44
C PRO A 81 6.94 1.34 31.64
N GLU A 82 7.53 1.85 32.72
CA GLU A 82 7.58 3.30 33.03
C GLU A 82 8.61 4.05 32.17
N THR A 83 9.57 3.32 31.60
CA THR A 83 10.65 3.89 30.77
C THR A 83 10.72 3.27 29.38
N SER A 84 9.67 2.60 28.91
CA SER A 84 9.58 2.09 27.54
C SER A 84 8.32 2.57 26.84
N SER A 85 8.37 2.62 25.51
CA SER A 85 7.20 2.92 24.68
C SER A 85 7.11 1.90 23.56
N GLY A 86 5.90 1.52 23.15
CA GLY A 86 5.73 0.46 22.17
C GLY A 86 4.52 0.64 21.29
N ILE A 87 4.55 -0.02 20.14
CA ILE A 87 3.41 -0.12 19.25
C ILE A 87 3.19 -1.59 18.89
N SER A 88 2.01 -1.91 18.37
CA SER A 88 1.67 -3.28 18.00
C SER A 88 1.24 -3.35 16.55
N THR A 89 1.46 -4.50 15.94
CA THR A 89 1.18 -4.77 14.54
C THR A 89 0.65 -6.18 14.37
N SER A 90 0.12 -6.46 13.19
CA SER A 90 -0.20 -7.84 12.74
C SER A 90 0.70 -8.28 11.57
N ALA A 91 1.63 -7.40 11.17
CA ALA A 91 2.67 -7.73 10.20
C ALA A 91 3.78 -8.51 10.90
N SER A 92 4.26 -9.56 10.22
CA SER A 92 5.28 -10.44 10.78
C SER A 92 6.59 -9.68 10.97
N MET A 93 7.24 -9.86 12.12
CA MET A 93 8.59 -9.32 12.37
C MET A 93 9.68 -10.01 11.54
N GLU A 94 9.35 -11.07 10.80
CA GLU A 94 10.23 -11.62 9.77
C GLU A 94 10.28 -10.73 8.52
N ASN A 95 9.24 -9.93 8.28
CA ASN A 95 9.09 -9.05 7.13
C ASN A 95 9.44 -7.58 7.45
N VAL A 96 10.14 -7.35 8.58
CA VAL A 96 10.60 -6.01 8.93
C VAL A 96 11.62 -5.52 7.91
N SER A 97 11.44 -4.28 7.45
CA SER A 97 12.38 -3.60 6.57
C SER A 97 13.18 -2.56 7.36
N ILE A 98 14.48 -2.47 7.09
CA ILE A 98 15.40 -1.51 7.73
C ILE A 98 16.15 -0.75 6.65
N HIS A 99 15.83 0.54 6.47
CA HIS A 99 16.53 1.40 5.50
C HIS A 99 17.26 2.52 6.21
N THR A 100 18.53 2.73 5.84
CA THR A 100 19.34 3.83 6.35
C THR A 100 19.79 4.73 5.21
N GLU A 101 19.45 6.00 5.31
CA GLU A 101 19.90 7.05 4.39
C GLU A 101 20.93 7.94 5.08
N ARG A 102 21.95 8.37 4.34
CA ARG A 102 23.08 9.13 4.89
C ARG A 102 23.41 10.36 4.05
N PHE A 103 23.78 11.44 4.74
CA PHE A 103 24.45 12.58 4.12
C PHE A 103 25.44 13.20 5.10
N ARG A 104 26.73 13.13 4.75
CA ARG A 104 27.83 13.46 5.68
C ARG A 104 27.67 12.65 6.97
N GLU A 105 27.79 13.29 8.13
CA GLU A 105 27.67 12.65 9.44
C GLU A 105 26.22 12.39 9.87
N THR A 106 25.21 12.88 9.14
CA THR A 106 23.80 12.68 9.48
C THR A 106 23.25 11.43 8.81
N ALA A 107 22.57 10.60 9.59
CA ALA A 107 21.90 9.38 9.14
C ALA A 107 20.48 9.31 9.70
N VAL A 108 19.58 8.79 8.87
CA VAL A 108 18.19 8.49 9.23
C VAL A 108 17.94 7.03 8.95
N THR A 109 17.49 6.28 9.96
CA THR A 109 17.14 4.86 9.82
C THR A 109 15.66 4.66 10.07
N ALA A 110 14.94 4.10 9.12
CA ALA A 110 13.55 3.67 9.27
C ALA A 110 13.50 2.15 9.46
N VAL A 111 12.89 1.70 10.56
CA VAL A 111 12.56 0.30 10.83
C VAL A 111 11.05 0.16 10.71
N VAL A 112 10.59 -0.60 9.71
CA VAL A 112 9.19 -0.60 9.29
C VAL A 112 8.63 -2.01 9.23
N SER A 113 7.44 -2.20 9.81
CA SER A 113 6.57 -3.35 9.56
C SER A 113 5.28 -2.84 8.91
N ALA A 114 4.86 -3.41 7.79
CA ALA A 114 3.74 -2.85 7.03
C ALA A 114 2.84 -3.95 6.44
N GLY A 115 1.53 -3.81 6.61
CA GLY A 115 0.52 -4.64 5.96
C GLY A 115 -0.83 -3.96 5.96
N ILE A 116 -1.41 -3.72 4.79
CA ILE A 116 -2.64 -2.92 4.63
C ILE A 116 -3.69 -3.55 3.71
N GLU A 117 -3.52 -4.81 3.32
CA GLU A 117 -4.42 -5.48 2.37
C GLU A 117 -5.87 -5.57 2.85
N VAL A 118 -6.09 -5.56 4.17
CA VAL A 118 -7.42 -5.74 4.79
C VAL A 118 -7.99 -4.43 5.36
N ASN A 119 -7.14 -3.52 5.82
CA ASN A 119 -7.57 -2.30 6.54
C ASN A 119 -6.92 -1.00 6.03
N GLY A 120 -6.33 -1.02 4.82
CA GLY A 120 -5.83 0.18 4.17
C GLY A 120 -6.92 1.25 4.14
N GLY A 121 -6.59 2.45 4.63
CA GLY A 121 -7.55 3.53 4.83
C GLY A 121 -7.04 4.84 4.25
N ARG A 122 -7.96 5.65 3.73
CA ARG A 122 -7.69 7.01 3.29
C ARG A 122 -8.20 7.99 4.34
N VAL A 123 -7.41 9.03 4.61
CA VAL A 123 -7.85 10.13 5.46
C VAL A 123 -9.16 10.74 4.91
N GLY A 124 -10.17 10.86 5.78
CA GLY A 124 -11.51 11.31 5.40
C GLY A 124 -12.49 10.19 5.01
N ASP A 125 -12.06 8.93 4.96
CA ASP A 125 -12.97 7.80 4.82
C ASP A 125 -13.97 7.72 6.01
N PRO A 126 -15.15 7.11 5.83
CA PRO A 126 -16.13 6.95 6.90
C PRO A 126 -15.54 6.22 8.11
N ALA A 127 -15.73 6.80 9.30
CA ALA A 127 -15.30 6.18 10.54
C ALA A 127 -16.12 4.92 10.84
N SER A 128 -15.47 3.86 11.32
CA SER A 128 -16.13 2.61 11.70
C SER A 128 -16.56 2.57 13.17
N TRP A 129 -16.19 3.58 13.95
CA TRP A 129 -16.52 3.70 15.37
C TRP A 129 -16.38 5.16 15.84
N SER A 130 -16.95 5.47 17.00
CA SER A 130 -16.77 6.74 17.70
C SER A 130 -16.27 6.43 19.10
N GLU A 131 -15.21 7.11 19.52
CA GLU A 131 -14.73 7.02 20.90
C GLU A 131 -15.65 7.82 21.83
N VAL A 132 -15.97 7.25 22.98
CA VAL A 132 -16.55 7.97 24.12
C VAL A 132 -15.76 7.58 25.37
N ASN A 133 -15.09 8.55 25.98
CA ASN A 133 -14.31 8.37 27.21
C ASN A 133 -13.28 7.21 27.14
N GLY A 134 -12.51 7.09 26.06
CA GLY A 134 -11.47 6.05 25.94
C GLY A 134 -11.97 4.64 25.62
N GLN A 135 -13.27 4.45 25.36
CA GLN A 135 -13.79 3.13 24.95
C GLN A 135 -13.50 2.87 23.47
N ALA A 136 -12.58 1.94 23.21
CA ALA A 136 -12.20 1.51 21.87
C ALA A 136 -13.17 0.45 21.31
N ALA A 137 -13.39 0.49 20.00
CA ALA A 137 -14.05 -0.57 19.25
C ALA A 137 -13.02 -1.53 18.64
N PRO A 138 -13.38 -2.80 18.39
CA PRO A 138 -12.50 -3.73 17.67
C PRO A 138 -12.21 -3.23 16.25
N VAL A 139 -10.93 -3.14 15.89
CA VAL A 139 -10.45 -2.70 14.57
C VAL A 139 -9.96 -3.90 13.76
N ARG A 140 -10.13 -3.85 12.44
CA ARG A 140 -9.58 -4.87 11.53
C ARG A 140 -8.05 -4.85 11.55
N SER A 141 -7.46 -6.04 11.52
CA SER A 141 -6.00 -6.22 11.48
C SER A 141 -5.37 -5.65 10.20
N GLY A 142 -4.12 -5.20 10.36
CA GLY A 142 -3.27 -4.49 9.40
C GLY A 142 -2.70 -3.24 10.07
N THR A 143 -1.47 -2.84 9.74
CA THR A 143 -0.89 -1.56 10.18
C THR A 143 0.40 -1.26 9.42
N ILE A 144 0.77 0.02 9.36
CA ILE A 144 2.12 0.47 9.01
C ILE A 144 2.73 1.11 10.26
N ASN A 145 3.64 0.37 10.89
CA ASN A 145 4.40 0.84 12.05
C ASN A 145 5.80 1.26 11.62
N ILE A 146 6.22 2.46 12.05
CA ILE A 146 7.51 3.05 11.71
C ILE A 146 8.25 3.45 12.98
N LEU A 147 9.42 2.88 13.21
CA LEU A 147 10.40 3.39 14.18
C LEU A 147 11.47 4.16 13.39
N LEU A 148 11.56 5.47 13.59
CA LEU A 148 12.42 6.38 12.83
C LEU A 148 13.54 6.92 13.73
N PHE A 149 14.79 6.63 13.40
CA PHE A 149 15.95 6.95 14.23
C PHE A 149 16.87 7.96 13.55
N PHE A 150 17.41 8.88 14.36
CA PHE A 150 18.41 9.87 13.97
C PHE A 150 19.65 9.73 14.85
N ASN A 151 20.84 9.76 14.25
CA ASN A 151 22.11 9.78 14.99
C ASN A 151 22.57 11.18 15.42
N VAL A 152 21.71 12.18 15.23
CA VAL A 152 21.92 13.58 15.62
C VAL A 152 20.81 14.01 16.56
N ASP A 153 21.04 15.06 17.34
CA ASP A 153 20.00 15.65 18.17
C ASP A 153 19.05 16.48 17.29
N LEU A 154 17.79 16.58 17.72
CA LEU A 154 16.77 17.37 17.06
C LEU A 154 16.10 18.30 18.08
N SER A 155 15.86 19.55 17.68
CA SER A 155 14.99 20.43 18.46
C SER A 155 13.60 19.82 18.59
N ARG A 156 12.86 20.17 19.66
CA ARG A 156 11.49 19.66 19.86
C ARG A 156 10.58 19.91 18.65
N GLY A 157 10.71 21.08 18.03
CA GLY A 157 9.98 21.44 16.82
C GLY A 157 10.41 20.62 15.60
N ALA A 158 11.70 20.33 15.45
CA ALA A 158 12.22 19.48 14.37
C ALA A 158 11.75 18.03 14.53
N LEU A 159 11.70 17.49 15.75
CA LEU A 159 11.20 16.15 16.04
C LEU A 159 9.71 16.03 15.70
N ALA A 160 8.90 17.03 16.08
CA ALA A 160 7.49 17.10 15.68
C ALA A 160 7.32 17.23 14.16
N ARG A 161 8.16 18.03 13.49
CA ARG A 161 8.17 18.15 12.03
C ARG A 161 8.54 16.82 11.35
N ALA A 162 9.49 16.07 11.91
CA ALA A 162 9.93 14.78 11.38
C ALA A 162 8.78 13.76 11.37
N LEU A 163 7.92 13.75 12.39
CA LEU A 163 6.70 12.92 12.40
C LEU A 163 5.76 13.24 11.22
N VAL A 164 5.58 14.53 10.91
CA VAL A 164 4.78 14.97 9.76
C VAL A 164 5.41 14.50 8.45
N THR A 165 6.71 14.74 8.26
CA THR A 165 7.41 14.33 7.04
C THR A 165 7.47 12.81 6.86
N CYS A 166 7.59 12.06 7.96
CA CYS A 166 7.47 10.60 7.97
C CYS A 166 6.07 10.15 7.50
N THR A 167 5.01 10.81 7.98
CA THR A 167 3.63 10.52 7.58
C THR A 167 3.40 10.80 6.09
N GLU A 168 3.93 11.90 5.57
CA GLU A 168 3.86 12.26 4.15
C GLU A 168 4.65 11.26 3.28
N ALA A 169 5.82 10.82 3.74
CA ALA A 169 6.66 9.84 3.04
C ALA A 169 5.96 8.47 2.93
N LYS A 170 5.35 7.99 4.04
CA LYS A 170 4.49 6.79 4.02
C LYS A 170 3.35 6.94 3.01
N THR A 171 2.66 8.08 3.04
CA THR A 171 1.54 8.36 2.12
C THR A 171 1.99 8.36 0.67
N ALA A 172 3.13 8.98 0.36
CA ALA A 172 3.72 9.00 -0.98
C ALA A 172 4.09 7.59 -1.46
N ALA A 173 4.66 6.75 -0.59
CA ALA A 173 4.95 5.36 -0.92
C ALA A 173 3.68 4.57 -1.31
N LEU A 174 2.59 4.74 -0.57
CA LEU A 174 1.29 4.13 -0.87
C LEU A 174 0.68 4.67 -2.16
N GLN A 175 0.77 5.98 -2.37
CA GLN A 175 0.30 6.63 -3.59
C GLN A 175 1.03 6.09 -4.82
N GLU A 176 2.37 5.95 -4.78
CA GLU A 176 3.14 5.39 -5.90
C GLU A 176 2.82 3.92 -6.19
N LEU A 177 2.38 3.17 -5.16
CA LEU A 177 1.92 1.79 -5.31
C LEU A 177 0.44 1.68 -5.68
N LEU A 178 -0.29 2.81 -5.83
CA LEU A 178 -1.75 2.85 -5.96
C LEU A 178 -2.44 1.93 -4.93
N ALA A 179 -1.94 1.94 -3.69
CA ALA A 179 -2.50 1.12 -2.63
C ALA A 179 -3.95 1.57 -2.38
N PRO A 180 -4.93 0.66 -2.45
CA PRO A 180 -6.32 1.06 -2.43
C PRO A 180 -6.85 1.21 -1.00
N SER A 181 -7.79 2.14 -0.78
CA SER A 181 -8.61 2.12 0.42
C SER A 181 -9.51 0.88 0.40
N ARG A 182 -9.82 0.33 1.59
CA ARG A 182 -10.80 -0.74 1.81
C ARG A 182 -12.16 -0.21 2.29
N TYR A 183 -12.30 1.11 2.35
CA TYR A 183 -13.49 1.82 2.88
C TYR A 183 -14.08 2.81 1.88
N SER A 184 -13.36 3.14 0.83
CA SER A 184 -13.82 3.99 -0.27
C SER A 184 -13.17 3.58 -1.58
N THR A 185 -13.57 4.23 -2.66
CA THR A 185 -12.90 4.10 -3.95
C THR A 185 -11.53 4.78 -3.95
N GLY A 186 -11.10 5.52 -2.93
CA GLY A 186 -9.84 6.29 -2.96
C GLY A 186 -8.56 5.46 -2.79
N LEU A 187 -7.41 6.13 -2.90
CA LEU A 187 -6.10 5.56 -2.52
C LEU A 187 -5.86 5.72 -1.02
N ALA A 188 -5.33 4.68 -0.39
CA ALA A 188 -4.96 4.65 1.02
C ALA A 188 -3.81 5.64 1.31
N THR A 189 -3.90 6.29 2.46
CA THR A 189 -2.85 7.17 3.02
C THR A 189 -2.11 6.53 4.20
N GLY A 190 -2.58 5.36 4.61
CA GLY A 190 -2.08 4.57 5.73
C GLY A 190 -3.00 3.41 6.01
N SER A 191 -2.98 2.92 7.24
CA SER A 191 -4.07 2.13 7.83
C SER A 191 -4.80 2.94 8.91
N GLY A 192 -5.89 2.38 9.45
CA GLY A 192 -6.57 2.95 10.63
C GLY A 192 -5.82 2.81 11.96
N THR A 193 -4.66 2.15 11.98
CA THR A 193 -3.94 1.70 13.20
C THR A 193 -2.44 1.97 13.12
N ASP A 194 -2.01 2.88 12.24
CA ASP A 194 -0.59 3.20 12.03
C ASP A 194 0.06 3.76 13.31
N GLY A 195 1.19 3.17 13.71
CA GLY A 195 2.03 3.65 14.80
C GLY A 195 3.31 4.31 14.27
N THR A 196 3.77 5.38 14.92
CA THR A 196 5.07 5.97 14.62
C THR A 196 5.79 6.39 15.89
N ILE A 197 7.06 6.01 16.01
CA ILE A 197 7.96 6.43 17.08
C ILE A 197 9.19 7.06 16.44
N VAL A 198 9.44 8.32 16.76
CA VAL A 198 10.55 9.12 16.23
C VAL A 198 11.57 9.32 17.34
N VAL A 199 12.82 8.91 17.13
CA VAL A 199 13.87 8.85 18.15
C VAL A 199 15.11 9.57 17.65
N CYS A 200 15.61 10.56 18.39
CA CYS A 200 16.88 11.21 18.08
C CYS A 200 17.89 11.07 19.22
N ASP A 201 19.18 11.09 18.87
CA ASP A 201 20.28 11.00 19.83
C ASP A 201 20.47 12.35 20.55
N ALA A 202 20.04 12.43 21.82
CA ALA A 202 20.10 13.65 22.61
C ALA A 202 21.53 14.00 23.09
N GLU A 203 22.49 13.08 22.91
CA GLU A 203 23.88 13.24 23.31
C GLU A 203 24.79 13.60 22.13
N ALA A 204 24.24 13.59 20.91
CA ALA A 204 24.97 13.98 19.72
C ALA A 204 25.36 15.47 19.77
N SER A 205 26.55 15.78 19.23
CA SER A 205 27.07 17.15 19.21
C SER A 205 26.32 18.06 18.25
N ALA A 206 25.77 17.50 17.16
CA ALA A 206 24.98 18.23 16.18
C ALA A 206 23.49 18.22 16.58
N CYS A 207 22.89 19.40 16.64
CA CYS A 207 21.45 19.58 16.88
C CYS A 207 20.81 20.25 15.66
N LEU A 208 19.91 19.56 14.96
CA LEU A 208 19.19 20.08 13.80
C LEU A 208 17.82 20.64 14.19
N THR A 209 17.39 21.69 13.48
CA THR A 209 16.18 22.46 13.82
C THR A 209 15.08 22.39 12.76
N ASP A 210 15.34 21.76 11.61
CA ASP A 210 14.37 21.64 10.51
C ASP A 210 14.40 20.26 9.86
N ALA A 211 13.25 19.58 9.85
CA ALA A 211 13.01 18.28 9.23
C ALA A 211 12.01 18.35 8.06
N GLY A 212 11.68 19.55 7.57
CA GLY A 212 10.75 19.74 6.46
C GLY A 212 11.36 19.40 5.09
N LYS A 213 10.51 19.33 4.06
CA LYS A 213 10.87 18.86 2.71
C LYS A 213 11.98 19.65 1.99
N HIS A 214 12.22 20.91 2.38
CA HIS A 214 13.31 21.72 1.83
C HIS A 214 14.66 21.45 2.52
N SER A 215 14.65 20.82 3.69
CA SER A 215 15.86 20.49 4.43
C SER A 215 16.44 19.16 3.97
N LYS A 216 17.76 19.01 4.09
CA LYS A 216 18.41 17.74 3.77
C LYS A 216 17.93 16.61 4.69
N LEU A 217 17.61 16.93 5.94
CA LEU A 217 17.04 15.96 6.88
C LEU A 217 15.68 15.45 6.40
N GLY A 218 14.81 16.34 5.90
CA GLY A 218 13.52 15.96 5.33
C GLY A 218 13.66 15.07 4.09
N GLU A 219 14.65 15.32 3.23
CA GLU A 219 14.98 14.43 2.10
C GLU A 219 15.37 13.02 2.58
N LEU A 220 16.25 12.92 3.60
CA LEU A 220 16.69 11.64 4.14
C LEU A 220 15.52 10.86 4.76
N ILE A 221 14.65 11.53 5.53
CA ILE A 221 13.42 10.93 6.07
C ILE A 221 12.55 10.39 4.94
N GLY A 222 12.32 11.20 3.90
CA GLY A 222 11.53 10.81 2.75
C GLY A 222 12.05 9.53 2.10
N LYS A 223 13.34 9.50 1.76
CA LYS A 223 13.98 8.35 1.12
C LYS A 223 13.96 7.10 2.00
N SER A 224 14.35 7.22 3.28
CA SER A 224 14.43 6.06 4.18
C SER A 224 13.06 5.46 4.45
N VAL A 225 12.04 6.30 4.69
CA VAL A 225 10.68 5.84 4.98
C VAL A 225 10.02 5.27 3.73
N MET A 226 10.15 5.92 2.57
CA MET A 226 9.54 5.41 1.34
C MET A 226 10.15 4.07 0.92
N GLY A 227 11.48 3.92 1.01
CA GLY A 227 12.17 2.66 0.75
C GLY A 227 11.68 1.54 1.68
N ALA A 228 11.70 1.81 2.99
CA ALA A 228 11.32 0.81 3.98
C ALA A 228 9.84 0.42 3.93
N VAL A 229 8.92 1.38 3.71
CA VAL A 229 7.48 1.09 3.59
C VAL A 229 7.21 0.21 2.37
N LYS A 230 7.80 0.51 1.20
CA LYS A 230 7.59 -0.28 -0.01
C LYS A 230 8.14 -1.70 0.14
N GLU A 231 9.33 -1.85 0.71
CA GLU A 231 9.93 -3.16 0.94
C GLU A 231 9.11 -3.96 1.95
N ALA A 232 8.71 -3.37 3.09
CA ALA A 232 7.89 -4.07 4.08
C ALA A 232 6.54 -4.53 3.51
N LEU A 233 5.88 -3.70 2.70
CA LEU A 233 4.62 -4.08 2.02
C LEU A 233 4.83 -5.21 1.01
N GLN A 234 5.95 -5.18 0.27
CA GLN A 234 6.32 -6.25 -0.66
C GLN A 234 6.57 -7.56 0.09
N LEU A 235 7.33 -7.54 1.19
CA LEU A 235 7.62 -8.72 2.00
C LEU A 235 6.35 -9.29 2.66
N GLN A 236 5.46 -8.43 3.15
CA GLN A 236 4.27 -8.87 3.90
C GLN A 236 3.12 -9.34 3.01
N THR A 237 2.78 -8.62 1.94
CA THR A 237 1.59 -8.91 1.11
C THR A 237 1.89 -8.98 -0.39
N GLY A 238 3.16 -8.86 -0.79
CA GLY A 238 3.56 -8.80 -2.20
C GLY A 238 3.21 -7.47 -2.87
N LEU A 239 2.70 -6.47 -2.15
CA LEU A 239 2.31 -5.19 -2.73
C LEU A 239 3.56 -4.43 -3.22
N SER A 240 3.73 -4.36 -4.53
CA SER A 240 4.91 -3.82 -5.21
C SER A 240 4.55 -3.27 -6.59
N ALA A 241 5.47 -2.54 -7.22
CA ALA A 241 5.26 -2.03 -8.58
C ALA A 241 4.99 -3.16 -9.59
N GLU A 242 5.63 -4.32 -9.42
CA GLU A 242 5.44 -5.48 -10.28
C GLU A 242 4.05 -6.10 -10.13
N THR A 243 3.60 -6.34 -8.89
CA THR A 243 2.27 -6.93 -8.65
C THR A 243 1.14 -5.97 -8.98
N GLN A 244 1.41 -4.67 -8.95
CA GLN A 244 0.51 -3.61 -9.41
C GLN A 244 0.39 -3.53 -10.94
N HIS A 245 1.25 -4.18 -11.71
CA HIS A 245 1.05 -4.34 -13.16
C HIS A 245 -0.02 -5.39 -13.46
N ASP A 246 -1.23 -5.16 -12.96
CA ASP A 246 -2.36 -6.08 -13.02
C ASP A 246 -3.68 -5.30 -13.05
N VAL A 247 -4.53 -5.56 -14.04
CA VAL A 247 -5.82 -4.89 -14.22
C VAL A 247 -6.67 -4.97 -12.96
N LEU A 248 -6.75 -6.14 -12.31
CA LEU A 248 -7.61 -6.32 -11.14
C LEU A 248 -7.11 -5.49 -9.96
N ARG A 249 -5.78 -5.35 -9.80
CA ARG A 249 -5.21 -4.50 -8.74
C ARG A 249 -5.49 -3.01 -8.99
N ARG A 250 -5.66 -2.58 -10.24
CA ARG A 250 -6.04 -1.19 -10.56
C ARG A 250 -7.50 -0.88 -10.28
N THR A 251 -8.37 -1.88 -10.44
CA THR A 251 -9.82 -1.69 -10.44
C THR A 251 -10.54 -2.20 -9.21
N ASP A 252 -9.85 -2.96 -8.33
CA ASP A 252 -10.42 -3.56 -7.12
C ASP A 252 -11.17 -2.54 -6.26
N ARG A 253 -10.61 -1.33 -6.07
CA ARG A 253 -11.22 -0.27 -5.25
C ARG A 253 -12.57 0.22 -5.78
N PHE A 254 -12.92 -0.11 -7.03
CA PHE A 254 -14.21 0.17 -7.65
C PHE A 254 -15.13 -1.06 -7.67
N GLY A 255 -14.81 -2.12 -6.94
CA GLY A 255 -15.58 -3.36 -6.89
C GLY A 255 -15.31 -4.33 -8.05
N ILE A 256 -14.47 -3.94 -9.02
CA ILE A 256 -14.14 -4.79 -10.16
C ILE A 256 -13.08 -5.81 -9.74
N THR A 257 -13.56 -6.99 -9.37
CA THR A 257 -12.80 -8.16 -8.93
C THR A 257 -12.99 -9.35 -9.89
N GLU A 258 -12.15 -10.38 -9.79
CA GLU A 258 -12.32 -11.63 -10.55
C GLU A 258 -13.70 -12.28 -10.27
N GLN A 259 -14.24 -12.12 -9.06
CA GLN A 259 -15.58 -12.61 -8.74
C GLN A 259 -16.65 -11.82 -9.51
N SER A 260 -16.63 -10.49 -9.44
CA SER A 260 -17.62 -9.63 -10.13
C SER A 260 -17.58 -9.82 -11.65
N LEU A 261 -16.39 -9.95 -12.25
CA LEU A 261 -16.24 -10.19 -13.68
C LEU A 261 -16.83 -11.54 -14.09
N TRP A 262 -16.67 -12.58 -13.26
CA TRP A 262 -17.24 -13.90 -13.53
C TRP A 262 -18.76 -13.96 -13.31
N GLU A 263 -19.28 -13.21 -12.35
CA GLU A 263 -20.72 -13.05 -12.17
C GLU A 263 -21.35 -12.43 -13.42
N SER A 264 -20.75 -11.37 -13.97
CA SER A 264 -21.22 -10.78 -15.23
C SER A 264 -21.02 -11.71 -16.44
N PHE A 265 -19.84 -12.35 -16.55
CA PHE A 265 -19.51 -13.20 -17.69
C PHE A 265 -20.43 -14.42 -17.82
N ARG A 266 -20.76 -15.08 -16.69
CA ARG A 266 -21.60 -16.30 -16.71
C ARG A 266 -23.06 -16.03 -17.11
N GLU A 267 -23.53 -14.78 -16.97
CA GLU A 267 -24.87 -14.38 -17.43
C GLU A 267 -24.96 -14.37 -18.96
N ARG A 268 -23.83 -14.16 -19.66
CA ARG A 268 -23.76 -14.14 -21.13
C ARG A 268 -23.49 -15.51 -21.74
N THR A 269 -22.77 -16.38 -21.04
CA THR A 269 -22.44 -17.71 -21.55
C THR A 269 -22.23 -18.73 -20.43
N THR A 270 -22.72 -19.95 -20.64
CA THR A 270 -22.48 -21.11 -19.76
C THR A 270 -21.43 -22.07 -20.32
N ALA A 271 -20.87 -21.77 -21.49
CA ALA A 271 -19.95 -22.66 -22.21
C ALA A 271 -18.54 -22.74 -21.58
N VAL A 272 -18.17 -21.76 -20.75
CA VAL A 272 -16.84 -21.65 -20.14
C VAL A 272 -16.95 -21.91 -18.64
N SER A 273 -16.14 -22.84 -18.13
CA SER A 273 -16.09 -23.14 -16.69
C SER A 273 -15.40 -22.02 -15.90
N ARG A 274 -15.64 -21.95 -14.58
CA ARG A 274 -14.92 -21.00 -13.70
C ARG A 274 -13.41 -21.16 -13.80
N ALA A 275 -12.90 -22.39 -13.88
CA ALA A 275 -11.46 -22.64 -13.97
C ALA A 275 -10.87 -22.11 -15.29
N ASP A 276 -11.56 -22.34 -16.41
CA ASP A 276 -11.13 -21.84 -17.73
C ASP A 276 -11.23 -20.31 -17.80
N PHE A 277 -12.25 -19.70 -17.19
CA PHE A 277 -12.34 -18.25 -17.02
C PHE A 277 -11.13 -17.70 -16.25
N SER A 278 -10.81 -18.26 -15.08
CA SER A 278 -9.69 -17.77 -14.26
C SER A 278 -8.35 -17.89 -15.00
N ASP A 279 -8.11 -19.00 -15.73
CA ASP A 279 -6.90 -19.17 -16.53
C ASP A 279 -6.80 -18.13 -17.66
N ARG A 280 -7.90 -17.89 -18.38
CA ARG A 280 -7.95 -16.86 -19.44
C ARG A 280 -7.71 -15.45 -18.88
N LEU A 281 -8.33 -15.12 -17.75
CA LEU A 281 -8.15 -13.82 -17.09
C LEU A 281 -6.70 -13.64 -16.65
N PHE A 282 -6.09 -14.69 -16.10
CA PHE A 282 -4.69 -14.69 -15.68
C PHE A 282 -3.74 -14.36 -16.84
N ARG A 283 -4.03 -14.86 -18.06
CA ARG A 283 -3.23 -14.58 -19.27
C ARG A 283 -3.32 -13.14 -19.77
N ILE A 284 -4.40 -12.42 -19.45
CA ILE A 284 -4.64 -11.08 -20.01
C ILE A 284 -4.48 -9.94 -19.02
N ARG A 285 -4.70 -10.20 -17.73
CA ARG A 285 -4.72 -9.15 -16.69
C ARG A 285 -3.39 -8.40 -16.54
N ARG A 286 -2.29 -8.96 -17.05
CA ARG A 286 -0.95 -8.34 -17.07
C ARG A 286 -0.48 -7.92 -18.47
N GLN A 287 -1.36 -7.90 -19.47
CA GLN A 287 -0.99 -7.43 -20.81
C GLN A 287 -0.76 -5.92 -20.79
N ASN A 288 0.43 -5.49 -21.21
CA ASN A 288 0.88 -4.09 -21.19
C ASN A 288 -0.20 -3.11 -21.67
N ARG A 289 -0.77 -3.35 -22.86
CA ARG A 289 -1.78 -2.46 -23.44
C ARG A 289 -3.04 -2.36 -22.57
N LEU A 290 -3.54 -3.49 -22.07
CA LEU A 290 -4.75 -3.53 -21.27
C LEU A 290 -4.52 -2.82 -19.92
N VAL A 291 -3.42 -3.13 -19.25
CA VAL A 291 -3.03 -2.47 -17.99
C VAL A 291 -2.88 -0.96 -18.20
N THR A 292 -2.20 -0.51 -19.26
CA THR A 292 -2.06 0.92 -19.57
C THR A 292 -3.41 1.61 -19.78
N MET A 293 -4.29 1.04 -20.61
CA MET A 293 -5.61 1.64 -20.88
C MET A 293 -6.47 1.70 -19.62
N VAL A 294 -6.46 0.64 -18.81
CA VAL A 294 -7.18 0.60 -17.52
C VAL A 294 -6.58 1.62 -16.54
N SER A 295 -5.26 1.74 -16.45
CA SER A 295 -4.61 2.74 -15.58
C SER A 295 -4.99 4.18 -15.97
N LEU A 296 -5.03 4.49 -17.27
CA LEU A 296 -5.49 5.80 -17.74
C LEU A 296 -6.96 6.04 -17.40
N TYR A 297 -7.81 5.03 -17.59
CA TYR A 297 -9.23 5.12 -17.26
C TYR A 297 -9.44 5.33 -15.76
N VAL A 298 -8.74 4.56 -14.93
CA VAL A 298 -8.80 4.69 -13.47
C VAL A 298 -8.33 6.07 -13.00
N HIS A 299 -7.30 6.64 -13.62
CA HIS A 299 -6.88 8.00 -13.30
C HIS A 299 -7.91 9.06 -13.75
N LEU A 300 -8.59 8.82 -14.88
CA LEU A 300 -9.70 9.67 -15.33
C LEU A 300 -10.86 9.64 -14.31
N MET A 301 -11.17 8.44 -13.77
CA MET A 301 -12.15 8.29 -12.69
C MET A 301 -11.73 9.03 -11.42
N ASP A 302 -10.45 8.99 -11.05
CA ASP A 302 -9.94 9.77 -9.92
C ASP A 302 -10.19 11.26 -10.11
N GLN A 303 -9.90 11.80 -11.30
CA GLN A 303 -10.12 13.22 -11.57
C GLN A 303 -11.60 13.61 -11.56
N LEU A 304 -12.51 12.72 -11.99
CA LEU A 304 -13.95 12.91 -11.83
C LEU A 304 -14.33 13.00 -10.34
N LEU A 305 -13.89 12.01 -9.55
CA LEU A 305 -14.22 11.92 -8.12
C LEU A 305 -13.63 13.07 -7.30
N TRP A 306 -12.50 13.64 -7.73
CA TRP A 306 -11.89 14.82 -7.12
C TRP A 306 -12.50 16.14 -7.61
N GLY A 307 -13.48 16.11 -8.52
CA GLY A 307 -14.11 17.28 -9.10
C GLY A 307 -13.19 18.10 -10.03
N LEU A 308 -12.12 17.48 -10.54
CA LEU A 308 -11.19 18.11 -11.48
C LEU A 308 -11.68 18.04 -12.92
N LEU A 309 -12.55 17.08 -13.25
CA LEU A 309 -13.19 16.93 -14.56
C LEU A 309 -14.69 16.72 -14.41
N SER A 310 -15.45 17.16 -15.40
CA SER A 310 -16.89 16.91 -15.48
C SER A 310 -17.21 15.50 -15.98
N ALA A 311 -18.42 15.02 -15.69
CA ALA A 311 -18.90 13.73 -16.20
C ALA A 311 -18.92 13.68 -17.74
N GLU A 312 -19.21 14.80 -18.43
CA GLU A 312 -19.24 14.86 -19.90
C GLU A 312 -17.84 14.65 -20.52
N GLU A 313 -16.83 15.32 -19.97
CA GLU A 313 -15.42 15.16 -20.39
C GLU A 313 -14.96 13.72 -20.17
N VAL A 314 -15.30 13.16 -19.01
CA VAL A 314 -14.89 11.81 -18.60
C VAL A 314 -15.60 10.75 -19.42
N LEU A 315 -16.89 10.89 -19.74
CA LEU A 315 -17.60 9.99 -20.65
C LEU A 315 -16.96 9.97 -22.04
N THR A 316 -16.62 11.14 -22.57
CA THR A 316 -16.04 11.26 -23.91
C THR A 316 -14.65 10.64 -23.96
N ALA A 317 -13.76 11.00 -23.02
CA ALA A 317 -12.42 10.44 -22.93
C ALA A 317 -12.42 8.94 -22.59
N GLY A 318 -13.31 8.53 -21.67
CA GLY A 318 -13.50 7.15 -21.25
C GLY A 318 -13.85 6.25 -22.42
N ARG A 319 -14.82 6.62 -23.27
CA ARG A 319 -15.17 5.86 -24.48
C ARG A 319 -13.96 5.60 -25.40
N ASN A 320 -13.11 6.61 -25.59
CA ASN A 320 -11.91 6.47 -26.41
C ASN A 320 -10.90 5.47 -25.79
N LEU A 321 -10.71 5.52 -24.48
CA LEU A 321 -9.85 4.58 -23.75
C LEU A 321 -10.39 3.14 -23.81
N LEU A 322 -11.71 2.96 -23.64
CA LEU A 322 -12.35 1.65 -23.75
C LEU A 322 -12.18 1.08 -25.17
N CYS A 323 -12.35 1.88 -26.23
CA CYS A 323 -12.03 1.44 -27.60
C CYS A 323 -10.59 0.93 -27.73
N GLY A 324 -9.64 1.59 -27.05
CA GLY A 324 -8.23 1.21 -26.98
C GLY A 324 -7.95 -0.16 -26.34
N MET A 325 -8.84 -0.71 -25.50
CA MET A 325 -8.61 -1.97 -24.78
C MET A 325 -8.74 -3.24 -25.65
N ARG A 326 -9.21 -3.16 -26.90
CA ARG A 326 -9.23 -4.33 -27.79
C ARG A 326 -7.79 -4.76 -28.12
N LYS A 327 -7.57 -6.08 -28.32
CA LYS A 327 -6.38 -6.57 -29.03
C LYS A 327 -6.27 -5.79 -30.34
N PRO A 328 -5.06 -5.39 -30.79
CA PRO A 328 -4.86 -5.23 -32.21
C PRO A 328 -5.01 -6.63 -32.83
N ASP A 329 -6.24 -7.03 -33.15
CA ASP A 329 -6.48 -8.26 -33.89
C ASP A 329 -6.02 -8.04 -35.31
N THR A 330 -4.98 -8.81 -35.66
CA THR A 330 -4.57 -9.11 -37.03
C THR A 330 -4.27 -7.88 -37.91
N GLU A 331 -3.72 -8.11 -39.10
CA GLU A 331 -3.27 -7.04 -40.01
C GLU A 331 -4.36 -6.01 -40.38
N ALA A 332 -5.64 -6.32 -40.13
CA ALA A 332 -6.77 -5.44 -40.36
C ALA A 332 -6.78 -4.16 -39.50
N ALA A 333 -6.32 -4.21 -38.24
CA ALA A 333 -6.29 -3.00 -37.40
C ALA A 333 -5.16 -2.01 -37.79
N ARG A 334 -4.16 -2.47 -38.57
CA ARG A 334 -3.11 -1.61 -39.13
C ARG A 334 -3.61 -0.80 -40.33
N SER A 335 -4.70 -1.19 -40.99
CA SER A 335 -5.26 -0.45 -42.13
C SER A 335 -6.01 0.80 -41.70
N VAL A 336 -6.69 0.78 -40.54
CA VAL A 336 -7.46 1.95 -40.05
C VAL A 336 -6.55 3.14 -39.67
N TRP A 337 -5.27 2.88 -39.34
CA TRP A 337 -4.25 3.94 -39.16
C TRP A 337 -3.48 4.27 -40.45
N ARG A 338 -3.72 3.55 -41.55
CA ARG A 338 -3.14 3.81 -42.89
C ARG A 338 -4.15 4.35 -43.91
N GLU A 339 -5.45 4.35 -43.60
CA GLU A 339 -6.51 4.82 -44.50
C GLU A 339 -6.65 6.35 -44.58
N GLU A 340 -5.54 7.08 -44.39
CA GLU A 340 -5.29 8.37 -45.08
C GLU A 340 -4.40 8.19 -46.33
N GLY A 341 -4.20 6.98 -46.85
CA GLY A 341 -3.44 6.80 -48.10
C GLY A 341 -3.48 5.43 -48.78
N CYS A 342 -4.14 5.41 -49.95
CA CYS A 342 -3.94 4.54 -51.12
C CYS A 342 -4.41 3.06 -51.13
N VAL A 343 -5.25 2.82 -52.14
CA VAL A 343 -5.84 1.63 -52.80
C VAL A 343 -4.88 0.44 -53.08
N LEU A 344 -5.34 -0.82 -52.91
CA LEU A 344 -5.50 -1.88 -53.95
C LEU A 344 -5.75 -3.33 -53.41
N ALA A 345 -6.89 -3.88 -53.84
CA ALA A 345 -7.36 -5.25 -54.14
C ALA A 345 -6.68 -6.57 -53.66
N GLY A 346 -7.54 -7.56 -53.34
CA GLY A 346 -7.34 -8.99 -53.67
C GLY A 346 -7.66 -10.00 -52.55
N GLY A 347 -8.73 -10.81 -52.69
CA GLY A 347 -9.23 -11.75 -51.65
C GLY A 347 -8.85 -13.24 -51.81
N ARG A 348 -9.24 -14.06 -50.82
CA ARG A 348 -9.67 -15.48 -50.91
C ARG A 348 -10.06 -16.04 -49.53
N GLU A 349 -11.23 -16.67 -49.44
CA GLU A 349 -11.72 -17.44 -48.29
C GLU A 349 -10.99 -18.80 -48.17
N LYS A 350 -10.70 -19.24 -46.94
CA LYS A 350 -10.29 -20.61 -46.59
C LYS A 350 -11.08 -21.08 -45.36
N ASN A 351 -11.58 -22.31 -45.43
CA ASN A 351 -12.28 -23.00 -44.37
C ASN A 351 -11.37 -23.27 -43.16
N ALA A 352 -11.90 -22.97 -41.97
CA ALA A 352 -11.19 -23.10 -40.71
C ALA A 352 -11.19 -24.55 -40.19
N SER A 353 -10.03 -24.99 -39.71
CA SER A 353 -9.74 -26.27 -39.05
C SER A 353 -10.22 -26.29 -37.59
N GLU A 354 -10.40 -27.47 -36.97
CA GLU A 354 -10.85 -27.60 -35.56
C GLU A 354 -9.92 -26.91 -34.54
N THR A 355 -8.65 -26.68 -34.88
CA THR A 355 -7.70 -25.89 -34.09
C THR A 355 -7.97 -24.39 -34.18
N GLU A 356 -8.50 -23.90 -35.31
CA GLU A 356 -8.99 -22.53 -35.48
C GLU A 356 -10.34 -22.31 -34.79
N ILE A 357 -11.18 -23.35 -34.63
CA ILE A 357 -12.44 -23.27 -33.87
C ILE A 357 -12.15 -23.14 -32.36
N ALA A 358 -11.23 -23.94 -31.81
CA ALA A 358 -10.79 -23.78 -30.42
C ALA A 358 -10.05 -22.44 -30.18
N GLY A 359 -9.33 -21.93 -31.18
CA GLY A 359 -8.75 -20.59 -31.18
C GLY A 359 -9.81 -19.47 -31.22
N ALA A 360 -10.85 -19.63 -32.04
CA ALA A 360 -11.94 -18.67 -32.21
C ALA A 360 -12.89 -18.63 -31.00
N GLU A 361 -13.23 -19.77 -30.40
CA GLU A 361 -13.94 -19.82 -29.11
C GLU A 361 -13.10 -19.17 -28.00
N GLY A 362 -11.77 -19.36 -28.06
CA GLY A 362 -10.86 -18.75 -27.11
C GLY A 362 -10.73 -17.24 -27.23
N ASP A 363 -10.76 -16.70 -28.45
CA ASP A 363 -10.80 -15.27 -28.72
C ASP A 363 -12.18 -14.65 -28.47
N ALA A 364 -13.27 -15.39 -28.68
CA ALA A 364 -14.63 -14.94 -28.36
C ALA A 364 -14.85 -14.79 -26.84
N ALA A 365 -14.41 -15.77 -26.04
CA ALA A 365 -14.46 -15.67 -24.58
C ALA A 365 -13.60 -14.51 -24.06
N LEU A 366 -12.42 -14.30 -24.67
CA LEU A 366 -11.55 -13.18 -24.32
C LEU A 366 -12.18 -11.82 -24.65
N ALA A 367 -12.79 -11.70 -25.82
CA ALA A 367 -13.51 -10.50 -26.23
C ALA A 367 -14.68 -10.21 -25.28
N ALA A 368 -15.42 -11.24 -24.86
CA ALA A 368 -16.49 -11.12 -23.88
C ALA A 368 -15.99 -10.61 -22.51
N MET A 369 -14.88 -11.14 -21.99
CA MET A 369 -14.26 -10.64 -20.74
C MET A 369 -13.84 -9.17 -20.84
N ILE A 370 -13.27 -8.75 -21.97
CA ILE A 370 -12.90 -7.36 -22.20
C ILE A 370 -14.17 -6.50 -22.31
N CYS A 371 -15.25 -6.99 -22.90
CA CYS A 371 -16.54 -6.29 -22.93
C CYS A 371 -17.11 -6.12 -21.52
N ASP A 372 -17.10 -7.16 -20.68
CA ASP A 372 -17.58 -7.05 -19.29
C ASP A 372 -16.78 -6.01 -18.50
N LEU A 373 -15.44 -6.05 -18.61
CA LEU A 373 -14.58 -5.03 -17.99
C LEU A 373 -14.93 -3.60 -18.48
N LYS A 374 -15.20 -3.42 -19.78
CA LYS A 374 -15.59 -2.12 -20.32
C LYS A 374 -16.93 -1.64 -19.80
N GLU A 375 -17.90 -2.55 -19.70
CA GLU A 375 -19.23 -2.21 -19.20
C GLU A 375 -19.18 -1.80 -17.73
N PHE A 376 -18.44 -2.54 -16.90
CA PHE A 376 -18.17 -2.13 -15.51
C PHE A 376 -17.50 -0.77 -15.43
N LEU A 377 -16.42 -0.55 -16.20
CA LEU A 377 -15.73 0.74 -16.18
C LEU A 377 -16.66 1.89 -16.59
N ASN A 378 -17.49 1.67 -17.62
CA ASN A 378 -18.43 2.68 -18.11
C ASN A 378 -19.58 2.95 -17.12
N SER A 379 -20.02 1.96 -16.33
CA SER A 379 -21.06 2.16 -15.31
C SER A 379 -20.59 3.07 -14.18
N LEU A 380 -19.28 3.08 -13.86
CA LEU A 380 -18.72 3.94 -12.81
C LEU A 380 -18.90 5.44 -13.05
N ILE A 381 -19.15 5.88 -14.28
CA ILE A 381 -19.38 7.30 -14.61
C ILE A 381 -20.87 7.67 -14.52
N LEU A 382 -21.75 6.67 -14.64
CA LEU A 382 -23.20 6.85 -14.72
C LEU A 382 -23.88 6.81 -13.34
N GLU A 383 -23.23 6.21 -12.36
CA GLU A 383 -23.55 6.27 -10.92
C GLU A 383 -22.98 7.54 -10.29
#